data_AF-A0A2N3LW21-F1
#
_entry.id   AF-A0A2N3LW21-F1
#
_cell.length_a   1.000
_cell.length_b   1.000
_cell.length_c   1.000
_cell.angle_alpha   90.00
_cell.angle_beta   90.00
_cell.angle_gamma   90.00
#
_symmetry.space_group_name_H-M   'P 1'
#
loop_
_entity.id
_entity.type
_entity.pdbx_description
1 polymer ?
#
loop_
_entity_poly.entity_id
_entity_poly.type
_entity_poly.pdbx_seq_one_letter_code
_entity_poly.pdbx_strand_id
1 'polypeptide(L)' 'RNLLPMQKGDVPQTYAAPDLLRELTGYVPDTDVPKGVTRFVEWYRTWKG' A
#
# COMPACT_ATOMS: atom_id res chain seq x y z
N ARG A 1 3.65 -16.65 -15.07
CA ARG A 1 3.62 -15.25 -14.58
C ARG A 1 4.12 -14.39 -15.74
N ASN A 2 3.37 -13.39 -16.19
CA ASN A 2 3.78 -12.52 -17.29
C ASN A 2 4.09 -11.15 -16.69
N LEU A 3 5.38 -10.83 -16.51
CA LEU A 3 5.81 -9.54 -15.98
C LEU A 3 5.87 -8.57 -17.15
N LEU A 4 5.17 -7.44 -17.03
CA LEU A 4 5.24 -6.37 -18.00
C LEU A 4 6.51 -5.53 -17.76
N PRO A 5 7.05 -4.84 -18.78
CA PRO A 5 8.14 -3.91 -18.59
C PRO A 5 7.73 -2.77 -17.63
N MET A 6 8.72 -2.15 -16.97
CA MET A 6 8.47 -0.96 -16.15
C MET A 6 7.77 0.11 -16.97
N GLN A 7 6.75 0.71 -16.37
CA GLN A 7 6.01 1.79 -16.99
C GLN A 7 6.75 3.12 -16.79
N LYS A 8 6.45 4.09 -17.66
CA LYS A 8 6.98 5.44 -17.50
C LYS A 8 6.46 6.02 -16.17
N GLY A 9 7.36 6.28 -15.22
CA GLY A 9 7.03 6.79 -13.89
C GLY A 9 7.29 5.78 -12.77
N ASP A 10 7.49 4.49 -13.10
CA ASP A 10 7.93 3.51 -12.12
C ASP A 10 9.37 3.82 -11.70
N VAL A 11 9.63 3.71 -10.39
CA VAL A 11 10.97 3.66 -9.82
C VAL A 11 11.28 2.23 -9.41
N PRO A 12 12.54 1.75 -9.55
CA PRO A 12 12.89 0.37 -9.22
C PRO A 12 12.53 -0.03 -7.79
N GLN A 13 12.69 0.89 -6.85
CA GLN A 13 12.33 0.68 -5.45
C GLN A 13 12.24 2.02 -4.71
N THR A 14 11.28 2.12 -3.79
CA THR A 14 11.15 3.25 -2.87
C THR A 14 10.57 2.77 -1.54
N TYR A 15 10.83 3.52 -0.48
CA TYR A 15 10.44 3.18 0.88
C TYR A 15 10.01 4.42 1.65
N ALA A 16 9.13 4.23 2.63
CA ALA A 16 8.80 5.27 3.59
C ALA A 16 9.93 5.40 4.64
N ALA A 17 10.16 6.62 5.12
CA ALA A 17 11.01 6.92 6.27
C ALA A 17 10.15 7.53 7.40
N PRO A 18 9.40 6.73 8.18
CA PRO A 18 8.33 7.21 9.05
C PRO A 18 8.79 7.62 10.46
N ASP A 19 10.09 7.69 10.74
CA ASP A 19 10.61 7.84 12.11
C ASP A 19 10.06 9.08 12.81
N LEU A 20 10.04 10.24 12.13
CA LEU A 20 9.48 11.48 12.68
C LEU A 20 7.98 11.37 12.97
N LEU A 21 7.21 10.74 12.06
CA LEU A 21 5.77 10.57 12.26
C LEU A 21 5.49 9.68 13.48
N ARG A 22 6.27 8.60 13.64
CA ARG A 22 6.18 7.71 14.79
C ARG A 22 6.53 8.44 16.09
N GLU A 23 7.58 9.27 16.09
CA GLU A 23 7.95 10.07 17.27
C GLU A 23 6.85 11.06 17.68
N LEU A 24 6.26 11.75 16.70
CA LEU A 24 5.22 12.76 16.95
C LEU A 24 3.88 12.17 17.39
N THR A 25 3.54 10.95 16.96
CA THR A 25 2.19 10.40 17.12
C THR A 25 2.13 9.15 17.99
N GLY A 26 3.25 8.44 18.16
CA GLY A 26 3.29 7.12 18.79
C GLY A 26 2.55 6.02 18.01
N TYR A 27 1.92 6.33 16.87
CA TYR A 27 1.10 5.40 16.12
C TYR A 27 1.90 4.70 15.03
N VAL A 28 1.71 3.38 14.92
CA VAL A 28 2.22 2.56 13.83
C VAL A 28 1.07 1.67 13.34
N PRO A 29 0.68 1.75 12.06
CA PRO A 29 -0.33 0.85 11.52
C PRO A 29 0.20 -0.59 11.50
N ASP A 30 -0.65 -1.54 11.91
CA ASP A 30 -0.32 -2.96 12.11
C ASP A 30 -1.07 -3.90 11.16
N THR A 31 -1.81 -3.34 10.19
CA THR A 31 -2.56 -4.14 9.23
C THR A 31 -1.61 -4.83 8.26
N ASP A 32 -1.62 -6.16 8.25
CA ASP A 32 -0.85 -6.94 7.30
C ASP A 32 -1.36 -6.80 5.85
N VAL A 33 -0.49 -7.11 4.90
CA VAL A 33 -0.78 -7.00 3.46
C VAL A 33 -1.98 -7.87 3.05
N PRO A 34 -2.07 -9.17 3.41
CA PRO A 34 -3.23 -9.99 3.05
C PRO A 34 -4.57 -9.40 3.50
N LYS A 35 -4.67 -8.95 4.75
CA LYS A 35 -5.87 -8.35 5.33
C LYS A 35 -6.24 -7.04 4.63
N GLY A 36 -5.25 -6.19 4.36
CA GLY A 36 -5.44 -4.95 3.61
C GLY A 36 -5.99 -5.19 2.21
N VAL A 37 -5.40 -6.13 1.47
CA VAL A 37 -5.81 -6.48 0.10
C VAL A 37 -7.22 -7.06 0.07
N THR A 38 -7.56 -7.98 0.97
CA THR A 38 -8.91 -8.57 1.03
C THR A 38 -9.97 -7.50 1.24
N ARG A 39 -9.79 -6.61 2.23
CA ARG A 39 -10.72 -5.52 2.53
C ARG A 39 -10.87 -4.55 1.37
N PHE A 40 -9.77 -4.22 0.70
CA PHE A 40 -9.80 -3.36 -0.47
C PHE A 40 -10.62 -3.97 -1.61
N VAL A 41 -10.44 -5.25 -1.90
CA VAL A 41 -11.18 -5.96 -2.96
C VAL A 41 -12.68 -6.05 -2.63
N GLU A 42 -13.02 -6.34 -1.37
CA GLU A 42 -14.41 -6.36 -0.90
C GLU A 42 -15.09 -5.00 -1.13
N TRP A 43 -14.44 -3.92 -0.68
CA TRP A 43 -14.93 -2.56 -0.93
C TRP A 43 -15.10 -2.28 -2.42
N TYR A 44 -14.06 -2.54 -3.22
CA TYR A 44 -14.05 -2.22 -4.65
C TYR A 44 -15.18 -2.93 -5.42
N ARG A 45 -15.52 -4.17 -5.04
CA ARG A 45 -16.63 -4.92 -5.65
C ARG A 45 -18.00 -4.33 -5.37
N THR A 46 -18.16 -3.64 -4.24
CA THR A 46 -19.41 -2.98 -3.87
C THR A 46 -19.53 -1.57 -4.43
N TRP A 47 -18.40 -0.95 -4.77
CA TRP A 47 -18.35 0.40 -5.33
C TRP A 47 -18.97 0.46 -6.74
N LYS A 48 -19.72 1.54 -7.02
CA LYS A 48 -20.54 1.68 -8.24
C LYS A 48 -20.21 2.89 -9.13
N GLY A 49 -19.13 3.62 -8.85
CA GLY A 49 -18.86 4.90 -9.52
C GLY A 49 -19.47 6.05 -8.75
#